data_AF-A0A7W3UN86-F1
#
_entry.id   AF-A0A7W3UN86-F1
#
_cell.length_a   1.000
_cell.length_b   1.000
_cell.length_c   1.000
_cell.angle_alpha   90.00
_cell.angle_beta   90.00
_cell.angle_gamma   90.00
#
_symmetry.space_group_name_H-M   'P 1'
#
loop_
_entity.id
_entity.type
_entity.pdbx_description
1 polymer ?
#
loop_
_entity_poly.entity_id
_entity_poly.type
_entity_poly.pdbx_seq_one_letter_code
_entity_poly.pdbx_strand_id
1 'polypeptide(L)'
;MQEELRQTTDNAEVIIVDDKTGRKLAFSNGGIDGEFEIIVTDKKPVPALFQPVGKLELGSYTIKGNYAGKDYREIKLDGAYTVYGNPEDGNVMIVKKDGDK
;
A
#
# COMPACT_ATOMS: atom_id res chain seq x y z
N MET A 1 11.64 -3.48 -9.67
CA MET A 1 10.89 -4.45 -8.85
C MET A 1 9.44 -4.00 -8.81
N GLN A 2 8.51 -4.88 -9.20
CA GLN A 2 7.08 -4.60 -9.16
C GLN A 2 6.42 -5.80 -8.47
N GLU A 3 5.83 -5.56 -7.32
CA GLU A 3 5.06 -6.54 -6.55
C GLU A 3 3.63 -6.02 -6.45
N GLU A 4 2.69 -6.75 -7.04
CA GLU A 4 1.27 -6.41 -7.02
C GLU A 4 0.55 -7.35 -6.05
N LEU A 5 -0.19 -6.77 -5.12
CA LEU A 5 -1.13 -7.47 -4.26
C LEU A 5 -2.54 -7.04 -4.65
N ARG A 6 -3.27 -7.92 -5.32
CA ARG A 6 -4.66 -7.67 -5.69
C ARG A 6 -5.60 -8.30 -4.67
N GLN A 7 -6.56 -7.53 -4.17
CA GLN A 7 -7.54 -7.99 -3.19
C GLN A 7 -8.96 -7.58 -3.62
N THR A 8 -9.78 -8.54 -4.02
CA THR A 8 -11.19 -8.27 -4.32
C THR A 8 -12.01 -8.44 -3.04
N THR A 9 -12.44 -7.35 -2.40
CA THR A 9 -13.36 -7.40 -1.25
C THR A 9 -14.02 -6.05 -1.00
N ASP A 10 -15.31 -6.11 -0.67
CA ASP A 10 -16.20 -5.05 -0.21
C ASP A 10 -15.78 -4.39 1.13
N ASN A 11 -14.85 -4.99 1.88
CA ASN A 11 -14.34 -4.47 3.15
C ASN A 11 -12.80 -4.46 3.20
N ALA A 12 -12.15 -4.09 2.09
CA ALA A 12 -10.70 -4.15 1.98
C ALA A 12 -10.05 -3.13 2.92
N GLU A 13 -9.16 -3.61 3.79
CA GLU A 13 -8.28 -2.79 4.60
C GLU A 13 -6.84 -3.25 4.40
N VAL A 14 -5.92 -2.31 4.23
CA VAL A 14 -4.48 -2.57 4.22
C VAL A 14 -3.83 -1.85 5.38
N ILE A 15 -3.03 -2.60 6.13
CA ILE A 15 -2.27 -2.08 7.26
C ILE A 15 -0.79 -2.14 6.91
N ILE A 16 -0.14 -0.98 6.86
CA ILE A 16 1.30 -0.87 6.76
C ILE A 16 1.84 -0.68 8.17
N VAL A 17 2.68 -1.62 8.62
CA VAL A 17 3.31 -1.58 9.93
C VAL A 17 4.78 -1.21 9.77
N ASP A 18 5.23 -0.18 10.47
CA ASP A 18 6.64 0.11 10.66
C ASP A 18 7.21 -0.88 11.67
N ASP A 19 8.15 -1.72 11.24
CA ASP A 19 8.72 -2.78 12.07
C ASP A 19 9.63 -2.25 13.20
N LYS A 20 10.12 -1.00 13.10
CA LYS A 20 10.97 -0.36 14.13
C LYS A 20 10.14 0.36 15.19
N THR A 21 9.14 1.12 14.77
CA THR A 21 8.35 1.97 15.68
C THR A 21 7.02 1.35 16.08
N GLY A 22 6.58 0.30 15.38
CA GLY A 22 5.25 -0.29 15.53
C GLY A 22 4.12 0.62 15.04
N ARG A 23 4.44 1.75 14.39
CA ARG A 23 3.44 2.66 13.81
C ARG A 23 2.67 1.93 12.72
N LYS A 24 1.35 2.12 12.72
CA LYS A 24 0.44 1.49 11.76
C LYS A 24 -0.24 2.56 10.93
N LEU A 25 -0.22 2.38 9.62
CA LEU A 25 -1.02 3.16 8.68
C LEU A 25 -2.06 2.21 8.10
N ALA A 26 -3.32 2.47 8.40
CA ALA A 26 -4.44 1.71 7.84
C ALA A 26 -5.06 2.52 6.70
N PHE A 27 -5.30 1.87 5.58
CA PHE A 27 -6.06 2.41 4.46
C PHE A 27 -7.19 1.44 4.16
N SER A 28 -8.38 1.96 3.86
CA SER A 28 -9.51 1.14 3.44
C SER A 28 -10.08 1.66 2.13
N ASN A 29 -10.77 0.80 1.40
CA ASN A 29 -11.52 1.19 0.20
C ASN A 29 -12.76 2.05 0.53
N GLY A 30 -12.96 2.48 1.77
CA GLY A 30 -14.12 3.28 2.20
C GLY A 30 -15.46 2.54 2.13
N GLY A 31 -15.46 1.21 1.98
CA GLY A 31 -16.68 0.42 1.77
C GLY A 31 -17.22 0.51 0.34
N ILE A 32 -16.38 0.93 -0.63
CA ILE A 32 -16.71 0.86 -2.05
C ILE A 32 -16.67 -0.61 -2.47
N ASP A 33 -17.79 -1.11 -2.98
CA ASP A 33 -17.91 -2.46 -3.54
C ASP A 33 -17.02 -2.53 -4.80
N GLY A 34 -15.90 -3.24 -4.73
CA GLY A 34 -14.90 -3.22 -5.81
C GLY A 34 -13.64 -4.05 -5.55
N GLU A 35 -12.77 -4.08 -6.57
CA GLU A 35 -11.44 -4.67 -6.46
C GLU A 35 -10.49 -3.64 -5.85
N PHE A 36 -9.92 -3.97 -4.69
CA PHE A 36 -8.92 -3.16 -4.01
C PHE A 36 -7.52 -3.69 -4.32
N GLU A 37 -6.76 -2.93 -5.10
CA GLU A 37 -5.41 -3.29 -5.51
C GLU A 37 -4.38 -2.49 -4.70
N ILE A 38 -3.38 -3.21 -4.17
CA ILE A 38 -2.19 -2.65 -3.54
C ILE A 38 -1.00 -2.91 -4.45
N ILE A 39 -0.46 -1.86 -5.04
CA ILE A 39 0.61 -1.96 -6.02
C ILE A 39 1.90 -1.44 -5.38
N VAL A 40 2.86 -2.32 -5.13
CA VAL A 40 4.22 -1.93 -4.72
C VAL A 40 5.10 -1.85 -5.95
N THR A 41 5.67 -0.67 -6.23
CA THR A 41 6.49 -0.50 -7.42
C THR A 41 7.62 0.50 -7.21
N ASP A 42 8.70 0.37 -7.98
CA ASP A 42 9.66 1.45 -8.19
C ASP A 42 9.41 2.23 -9.49
N LYS A 43 8.39 1.84 -10.27
CA LYS A 43 8.07 2.52 -11.52
C LYS A 43 7.50 3.91 -11.28
N LYS A 44 8.08 4.86 -12.00
CA LYS A 44 7.56 6.21 -12.22
C LYS A 44 7.29 6.39 -13.72
N PRO A 45 6.32 7.23 -14.13
CA PRO A 45 5.50 8.11 -13.29
C PRO A 45 4.34 7.38 -12.60
N VAL A 46 3.90 7.93 -11.47
CA VAL A 46 2.67 7.51 -10.79
C VAL A 46 1.48 8.01 -11.61
N PRO A 47 0.44 7.20 -11.87
CA PRO A 47 -0.73 7.66 -12.63
C PRO A 47 -1.41 8.82 -11.91
N ALA A 48 -1.93 9.80 -12.66
CA ALA A 48 -2.51 11.02 -12.10
C ALA A 48 -3.74 10.79 -11.20
N LEU A 49 -4.36 9.60 -11.30
CA LEU A 49 -5.48 9.16 -10.46
C LEU A 49 -5.05 8.91 -9.00
N PHE A 50 -3.77 8.61 -8.77
CA PHE A 50 -3.23 8.32 -7.45
C PHE A 50 -2.69 9.59 -6.78
N GLN A 51 -3.25 9.93 -5.62
CA GLN A 51 -2.86 11.08 -4.83
C GLN A 51 -1.99 10.68 -3.62
N PRO A 52 -0.96 11.45 -3.26
CA PRO A 52 -0.11 11.11 -2.12
C PRO A 52 -0.89 11.24 -0.80
N VAL A 53 -1.04 10.12 -0.10
CA VAL A 53 -1.80 10.03 1.17
C VAL A 53 -0.89 9.79 2.38
N GLY A 54 0.34 9.33 2.17
CA GLY A 54 1.27 9.04 3.24
C GLY A 54 2.72 8.93 2.78
N LYS A 55 3.65 9.00 3.74
CA LYS A 55 5.08 8.81 3.51
C LYS A 55 5.61 7.79 4.50
N LEU A 56 6.39 6.84 4.00
CA LEU A 56 7.17 5.90 4.79
C LEU A 56 8.62 6.35 4.71
N GLU A 57 9.21 6.72 5.85
CA GLU A 57 10.62 7.12 5.93
C GLU A 57 11.55 5.92 5.68
N LEU A 58 12.87 6.10 5.71
CA LEU A 58 13.80 4.99 5.49
C LEU A 58 13.67 3.96 6.63
N GLY A 59 13.13 2.78 6.31
CA GLY A 59 12.88 1.74 7.31
C GLY A 59 12.46 0.42 6.69
N SER A 60 12.07 -0.49 7.58
CA SER A 60 11.51 -1.78 7.20
C SER A 60 10.02 -1.77 7.55
N TYR A 61 9.19 -2.19 6.61
CA TYR A 61 7.74 -2.13 6.73
C TYR A 61 7.12 -3.46 6.35
N THR A 62 6.06 -3.84 7.05
CA THR A 62 5.25 -5.00 6.71
C THR A 62 3.86 -4.53 6.29
N ILE A 63 3.51 -4.77 5.02
CA ILE A 63 2.17 -4.54 4.50
C ILE A 63 1.35 -5.80 4.74
N LYS A 64 0.20 -5.63 5.38
CA LYS A 64 -0.78 -6.68 5.61
C LYS A 64 -2.08 -6.31 4.90
N GLY A 65 -2.44 -7.06 3.87
CA GLY A 65 -3.78 -7.00 3.31
C GLY A 65 -4.76 -7.73 4.22
N ASN A 66 -5.77 -7.04 4.73
CA ASN A 66 -6.84 -7.64 5.52
C ASN A 66 -7.87 -8.23 4.55
N TYR A 67 -7.85 -9.54 4.42
CA TYR A 67 -8.90 -10.29 3.74
C TYR A 67 -10.01 -10.54 4.75
N ALA A 68 -11.27 -10.46 4.34
CA ALA A 68 -12.42 -10.85 5.16
C ALA A 68 -12.38 -12.35 5.54
N GLY A 69 -11.51 -12.71 6.50
CA GLY A 69 -11.52 -13.97 7.23
C GLY A 69 -10.52 -15.07 6.82
N LYS A 70 -9.78 -15.01 5.70
CA LYS A 70 -8.85 -16.09 5.30
C LYS A 70 -7.65 -15.62 4.46
N ASP A 71 -6.45 -16.07 4.83
CA ASP A 71 -5.15 -15.89 4.16
C ASP A 71 -4.66 -14.44 3.98
N TYR A 72 -3.81 -14.02 4.91
CA TYR A 72 -3.03 -12.78 4.83
C TYR A 72 -1.81 -13.00 3.92
N ARG A 73 -1.66 -12.17 2.90
CA ARG A 73 -0.38 -12.06 2.18
C ARG A 73 0.36 -10.85 2.73
N GLU A 74 1.49 -11.12 3.36
CA GLU A 74 2.38 -10.11 3.92
C GLU A 74 3.46 -9.76 2.90
N ILE A 75 3.63 -8.47 2.64
CA ILE A 75 4.75 -7.97 1.83
C ILE A 75 5.69 -7.23 2.77
N LYS A 76 6.95 -7.68 2.80
CA LYS A 76 8.01 -7.02 3.55
C LYS A 76 8.74 -6.05 2.62
N LEU A 77 8.75 -4.79 3.01
CA LEU A 77 9.41 -3.70 2.31
C LEU A 77 10.61 -3.21 3.11
N ASP A 78 11.64 -2.78 2.40
CA ASP A 78 12.82 -2.14 2.97
C ASP A 78 13.27 -0.97 2.10
N GLY A 79 13.32 0.21 2.73
CA GLY A 79 13.61 1.47 2.06
C GLY A 79 12.69 2.61 2.50
N ALA A 80 12.73 3.71 1.77
CA ALA A 80 11.78 4.81 1.90
C ALA A 80 10.73 4.71 0.78
N TYR A 81 9.47 4.99 1.09
CA TYR A 81 8.36 4.87 0.15
C TYR A 81 7.39 6.03 0.27
N THR A 82 6.67 6.34 -0.81
CA THR A 82 5.53 7.24 -0.79
C THR A 82 4.27 6.43 -1.07
N VAL A 83 3.26 6.60 -0.21
CA VAL A 83 1.98 5.91 -0.33
C VAL A 83 1.02 6.85 -1.04
N TYR A 84 0.40 6.33 -2.10
CA TYR A 84 -0.62 7.01 -2.87
C TYR A 84 -1.93 6.23 -2.77
N GLY A 85 -3.04 6.94 -2.71
CA GLY A 85 -4.39 6.36 -2.76
C GLY A 85 -5.15 6.92 -3.94
N ASN A 86 -5.95 6.08 -4.59
CA ASN A 86 -6.93 6.48 -5.58
C ASN A 86 -8.27 6.70 -4.85
N PRO A 87 -8.81 7.94 -4.79
CA PRO A 87 -10.10 8.20 -4.15
C PRO A 87 -11.30 7.63 -4.92
N GLU A 88 -11.15 7.28 -6.20
CA GLU A 88 -12.25 6.74 -7.02
C GLU A 88 -12.57 5.28 -6.68
N ASP A 89 -11.53 4.45 -6.51
CA ASP A 89 -11.68 2.99 -6.32
C ASP A 89 -11.08 2.49 -4.99
N GLY A 90 -10.42 3.36 -4.23
CA GLY A 90 -9.71 3.02 -3.00
C GLY A 90 -8.30 2.45 -3.21
N ASN A 91 -7.91 2.08 -4.43
CA ASN A 91 -6.62 1.45 -4.72
C ASN A 91 -5.42 2.18 -4.12
N VAL A 92 -4.44 1.42 -3.62
CA VAL A 92 -3.25 1.95 -2.97
C VAL A 92 -2.02 1.63 -3.80
N MET A 93 -1.16 2.63 -4.03
CA MET A 93 0.11 2.45 -4.71
C MET A 93 1.25 2.89 -3.79
N ILE A 94 2.20 2.00 -3.54
CA ILE A 94 3.34 2.24 -2.67
C ILE A 94 4.58 2.30 -3.56
N VAL A 95 5.12 3.51 -3.70
CA VAL A 95 6.20 3.77 -4.64
C VAL A 95 7.50 3.92 -3.89
N LYS A 96 8.49 3.10 -4.21
CA LYS A 96 9.82 3.23 -3.64
C LYS A 96 10.39 4.59 -4.03
N LYS A 97 10.81 5.37 -3.03
CA LYS A 97 11.68 6.52 -3.32
C LYS A 97 12.99 5.92 -3.80
N ASP A 98 13.32 6.20 -5.06
CA ASP A 98 14.71 6.09 -5.53
C ASP A 98 15.59 6.74 -4.47
N GLY A 99 16.49 5.95 -3.91
CA GLY A 99 17.54 6.50 -3.07
C GLY A 99 18.34 7.42 -3.96
N ASP A 100 18.27 8.72 -3.69
CA ASP A 100 19.27 9.67 -4.14
C ASP A 100 20.64 9.02 -3.91
N LYS A 101 21.35 8.78 -5.02
CA LYS A 101 22.62 8.09 -5.05
C LYS A 101 23.73 9.02 -4.60
#